data_AF-A0A3A2YZQ5-F1
#
_entry.id   AF-A0A3A2YZQ5-F1
#
_cell.length_a   1.000
_cell.length_b   1.000
_cell.length_c   1.000
_cell.angle_alpha   90.00
_cell.angle_beta   90.00
_cell.angle_gamma   90.00
#
_symmetry.space_group_name_H-M   'P 1'
#
loop_
_entity.id
_entity.type
_entity.pdbx_description
1 polymer ?
#
loop_
_entity_poly.entity_id
_entity_poly.type
_entity_poly.pdbx_seq_one_letter_code
_entity_poly.pdbx_strand_id
1 'polypeptide(L)' 'MQEEDELENVLNAKTEFRDDAVADHNVAELQVGDIIQFDRKGYYRVDRAYSPDQPAILFNIPTGKA' A
#
# COMPACT_ATOMS: atom_id res chain seq x y z
N MET A 1 9.48 -26.24 19.36
CA MET A 1 8.16 -26.39 18.74
C MET A 1 7.56 -27.63 19.35
N GLN A 2 6.62 -27.43 20.27
CA GLN A 2 5.83 -28.49 20.88
C GLN A 2 4.78 -28.96 19.85
N GLU A 3 4.23 -30.16 20.02
CA GLU A 3 3.25 -30.72 19.06
C GLU A 3 1.96 -29.89 18.92
N GLU A 4 1.71 -28.97 19.86
CA GLU A 4 0.55 -28.07 19.88
C GLU A 4 0.87 -26.64 19.35
N ASP A 5 2.12 -26.37 18.95
CA ASP A 5 2.50 -25.05 18.41
C ASP A 5 2.02 -24.93 16.94
N GLU A 6 0.81 -24.40 16.73
CA GLU A 6 0.29 -24.05 15.39
C GLU A 6 0.73 -22.64 14.98
N LEU A 7 1.30 -22.49 13.78
CA LEU A 7 1.76 -21.21 13.26
C LEU A 7 0.62 -20.19 13.18
N GLU A 8 -0.56 -20.67 12.83
CA GLU A 8 -1.81 -19.93 12.66
C GLU A 8 -2.19 -19.15 13.93
N ASN A 9 -1.85 -19.68 15.11
CA ASN A 9 -2.15 -19.06 16.41
C ASN A 9 -1.27 -17.84 16.73
N VAL A 10 -0.16 -17.65 16.02
CA VAL A 10 0.77 -16.52 16.22
C VAL A 10 0.84 -15.57 15.02
N LEU A 11 0.13 -15.86 13.94
CA LEU A 11 0.02 -14.94 12.81
C LEU A 11 -0.82 -13.71 13.19
N ASN A 12 -0.43 -12.55 12.66
CA ASN A 12 -1.28 -11.37 12.76
C ASN A 12 -2.52 -11.58 11.87
N ALA A 13 -3.71 -11.63 12.47
CA ALA A 13 -4.98 -11.80 11.75
C ALA A 13 -5.28 -10.64 10.76
N LYS A 14 -4.67 -9.47 10.95
CA LYS A 14 -4.82 -8.30 10.07
C LYS A 14 -3.47 -7.82 9.57
N THR A 15 -3.07 -8.33 8.40
CA THR A 15 -1.81 -8.00 7.73
C THR A 15 -1.93 -6.87 6.71
N GLU A 16 -3.16 -6.51 6.30
CA GLU A 16 -3.42 -5.51 5.28
C GLU A 16 -4.37 -4.42 5.79
N PHE A 17 -4.08 -3.17 5.39
CA PHE A 17 -4.88 -2.00 5.66
C PHE A 17 -5.07 -1.25 4.34
N ARG A 18 -6.31 -0.82 4.06
CA ARG A 18 -6.68 -0.04 2.88
C ARG A 18 -7.44 1.17 3.35
N ASP A 19 -7.05 2.33 2.85
CA ASP A 19 -7.71 3.60 3.12
C ASP A 19 -8.05 4.27 1.78
N ASP A 20 -9.29 4.71 1.63
CA ASP A 20 -9.69 5.53 0.49
C ASP A 20 -9.16 6.96 0.70
N ALA A 21 -8.58 7.53 -0.37
CA ALA A 21 -7.96 8.85 -0.31
C ALA A 21 -8.20 9.64 -1.59
N VAL A 22 -8.12 10.97 -1.46
CA VAL A 22 -8.07 11.90 -2.60
C VAL A 22 -6.63 12.34 -2.77
N ALA A 23 -6.18 12.37 -4.02
CA ALA A 23 -4.86 12.86 -4.40
C ALA A 23 -4.97 13.96 -5.46
N ASP A 24 -3.85 14.65 -5.70
CA ASP A 24 -3.77 15.65 -6.76
C ASP A 24 -3.96 15.02 -8.16
N HIS A 25 -4.37 15.84 -9.13
CA HIS A 25 -4.66 15.40 -10.49
C HIS A 25 -3.47 14.73 -11.18
N ASN A 26 -2.24 15.14 -10.86
CA ASN A 26 -1.02 14.55 -11.43
C ASN A 26 -0.88 13.03 -11.18
N VAL A 27 -1.54 12.47 -10.15
CA VAL A 27 -1.55 11.03 -9.90
C VAL A 27 -2.21 10.25 -11.04
N ALA A 28 -3.09 10.90 -11.80
CA ALA A 28 -3.74 10.29 -12.97
C ALA A 28 -2.77 9.95 -14.10
N GLU A 29 -1.60 10.59 -14.16
CA GLU A 29 -0.59 10.39 -15.20
C GLU A 29 0.46 9.33 -14.82
N LEU A 30 0.46 8.85 -13.58
CA LEU A 30 1.43 7.89 -13.08
C LEU A 30 1.21 6.48 -13.67
N GLN A 31 2.30 5.80 -13.94
CA GLN A 31 2.31 4.45 -14.50
C GLN A 31 2.52 3.39 -13.41
N VAL A 32 2.09 2.17 -13.71
CA VAL A 32 2.36 1.02 -12.83
C VAL A 32 3.86 0.85 -12.64
N GLY A 33 4.30 0.76 -11.39
CA GLY A 33 5.71 0.64 -11.02
C GLY A 33 6.35 1.96 -10.61
N ASP A 34 5.74 3.11 -10.89
CA ASP A 34 6.26 4.40 -10.43
C ASP A 34 6.31 4.46 -8.91
N ILE A 35 7.39 5.05 -8.39
CA ILE A 35 7.58 5.30 -6.97
C ILE A 35 7.50 6.80 -6.73
N ILE A 36 6.53 7.22 -5.94
CA ILE A 36 6.29 8.62 -5.59
C ILE A 36 6.32 8.82 -4.08
N GLN A 37 6.51 10.07 -3.67
CA GLN A 37 6.38 10.48 -2.28
C GLN A 37 5.16 11.37 -2.13
N PHE A 38 4.23 10.97 -1.27
CA PHE A 38 3.21 11.89 -0.76
C PHE A 38 3.78 12.63 0.44
N ASP A 39 3.73 13.96 0.40
CA ASP A 39 4.26 14.80 1.47
C ASP A 39 3.66 14.42 2.83
N ARG A 40 4.52 14.23 3.83
CA ARG A 40 4.19 13.77 5.20
C ARG A 40 3.42 12.44 5.30
N LYS A 41 3.30 11.66 4.21
CA LYS A 41 2.64 10.34 4.20
C LYS A 41 3.61 9.20 3.86
N GLY A 42 4.75 9.51 3.26
CA GLY A 42 5.79 8.55 2.92
C GLY A 42 5.86 8.22 1.43
N TYR A 43 6.56 7.13 1.11
CA TYR A 43 6.76 6.65 -0.25
C TYR A 43 5.73 5.61 -0.61
N TYR A 44 5.30 5.61 -1.87
CA TYR A 44 4.30 4.72 -2.38
C TYR A 44 4.69 4.23 -3.77
N ARG A 45 4.45 2.94 -4.04
CA ARG A 45 4.53 2.36 -5.38
C ARG A 45 3.14 2.28 -6.00
N VAL A 46 3.01 2.72 -7.24
CA VAL A 46 1.78 2.54 -8.03
C VAL A 46 1.68 1.07 -8.44
N ASP A 47 0.66 0.38 -7.92
CA ASP A 47 0.37 -1.01 -8.30
C ASP A 47 -0.66 -1.08 -9.43
N ARG A 48 -1.60 -0.14 -9.43
CA ARG A 48 -2.55 0.08 -10.53
C ARG A 48 -2.61 1.57 -10.86
N ALA A 49 -2.38 1.91 -12.12
CA ALA A 49 -2.57 3.26 -12.62
C ALA A 49 -4.06 3.65 -12.63
N TYR A 50 -4.35 4.94 -12.61
CA TYR A 50 -5.71 5.45 -12.73
C TYR A 50 -6.29 5.15 -14.12
N SER A 51 -7.59 4.85 -14.16
CA SER A 51 -8.40 4.90 -15.38
C SER A 51 -9.78 5.51 -15.08
N PRO A 52 -10.53 5.98 -16.09
CA PRO A 52 -11.86 6.54 -15.87
C PRO A 52 -12.83 5.60 -15.12
N ASP A 53 -12.61 4.28 -15.24
CA ASP A 53 -13.44 3.25 -14.60
C ASP A 53 -12.87 2.76 -13.27
N GLN A 54 -11.59 3.02 -12.96
CA GLN A 54 -10.90 2.45 -11.81
C GLN A 54 -9.92 3.43 -11.14
N PRO A 55 -9.96 3.58 -9.80
CA PRO A 55 -9.00 4.41 -9.09
C PRO A 55 -7.60 3.80 -9.13
N ALA A 56 -6.59 4.67 -9.04
CA ALA A 56 -5.22 4.26 -8.81
C ALA A 56 -5.10 3.55 -7.46
N ILE A 57 -4.29 2.49 -7.41
CA ILE A 57 -3.95 1.77 -6.18
C ILE A 57 -2.47 1.94 -5.91
N LEU A 58 -2.15 2.38 -4.69
CA LEU A 58 -0.78 2.63 -4.28
C LEU A 58 -0.47 1.87 -2.99
N PHE A 59 0.67 1.20 -2.96
CA PHE A 59 1.17 0.52 -1.76
C PHE A 59 2.20 1.38 -1.04
N ASN A 60 1.99 1.58 0.26
CA ASN A 60 2.96 2.24 1.12
C ASN A 60 4.26 1.41 1.14
N ILE A 61 5.40 2.08 0.92
CA ILE A 61 6.73 1.51 1.05
C ILE A 61 7.24 1.89 2.45
N PRO A 62 7.39 0.93 3.38
CA PRO A 62 7.89 1.22 4.71
C PRO A 62 9.34 1.70 4.65
N THR A 63 9.60 2.95 5.05
CA THR A 63 10.96 3.53 5.04
C THR A 63 11.66 3.43 6.39
N GLY A 64 11.05 2.78 7.38
CA GLY A 64 11.61 2.60 8.72
C GLY A 64 11.73 3.89 9.54
N LYS A 65 11.26 5.03 9.03
CA LYS A 65 11.15 6.30 9.77
C LYS A 65 9.69 6.58 10.05
N ALA A 66 9.34 6.59 11.33
CA ALA A 66 8.08 7.08 11.87
C ALA A 66 8.09 8.62 11.95
#